data_AF-A0A354HV87-F1
#
_entry.id   AF-A0A354HV87-F1
#
_cell.length_a   1.000
_cell.length_b   1.000
_cell.length_c   1.000
_cell.angle_alpha   90.00
_cell.angle_beta   90.00
_cell.angle_gamma   90.00
#
_symmetry.space_group_name_H-M   'P 1'
#
loop_
_entity.id
_entity.type
_entity.pdbx_description
1 polymer ?
#
loop_
_entity_poly.entity_id
_entity_poly.type
_entity_poly.pdbx_seq_one_letter_code
_entity_poly.pdbx_strand_id
1 'polypeptide(L)' 'LLKTVEKAREMETDFLGYGSVISRQDPRQWQALNKKWRETLHAVGTDIEVKFTLRHTGVTRSPLTR' A
#
# COMPACT_ATOMS: atom_id res chain seq x y z
N LEU A 1 6.14 -2.26 3.96
CA LEU A 1 5.36 -1.57 2.92
C LEU A 1 6.05 -1.63 1.57
N LEU A 2 7.30 -1.13 1.43
CA LEU A 2 8.06 -1.23 0.15
C LEU A 2 8.16 -2.67 -0.38
N LYS A 3 8.61 -3.63 0.45
CA LYS A 3 8.65 -5.06 0.08
C LYS A 3 7.29 -5.63 -0.37
N THR A 4 6.19 -5.10 0.17
CA THR A 4 4.84 -5.53 -0.21
C THR A 4 4.48 -5.01 -1.60
N VAL A 5 4.86 -3.78 -1.92
CA VAL A 5 4.72 -3.19 -3.26
C VAL A 5 5.58 -3.94 -4.28
N GLU A 6 6.83 -4.24 -3.94
CA GLU A 6 7.70 -5.08 -4.76
C GLU A 6 7.08 -6.44 -5.00
N LYS A 7 6.50 -7.07 -3.96
CA LYS A 7 5.87 -8.38 -4.11
C LYS A 7 4.65 -8.35 -5.03
N ALA A 8 3.83 -7.30 -4.97
CA ALA A 8 2.72 -7.10 -5.90
C ALA A 8 3.18 -7.02 -7.36
N ARG A 9 4.33 -6.35 -7.61
CA ARG A 9 4.95 -6.27 -8.93
C ARG A 9 5.49 -7.63 -9.37
N GLU A 10 6.28 -8.32 -8.54
CA GLU A 10 6.82 -9.65 -8.87
C GLU A 10 5.73 -10.67 -9.21
N MET A 11 4.61 -10.63 -8.49
CA MET A 11 3.49 -11.55 -8.70
C MET A 11 2.53 -11.08 -9.80
N GLU A 12 2.79 -9.91 -10.38
CA GLU A 12 1.95 -9.28 -11.40
C GLU A 12 0.47 -9.21 -10.98
N THR A 13 0.23 -8.95 -9.69
CA THR A 13 -1.11 -8.96 -9.10
C THR A 13 -1.38 -7.73 -8.24
N ASP A 14 -2.53 -7.12 -8.48
CA ASP A 14 -2.96 -5.88 -7.85
C ASP A 14 -3.74 -6.13 -6.54
N PHE A 15 -3.15 -6.90 -5.62
CA PHE A 15 -3.77 -7.14 -4.31
C PHE A 15 -3.75 -5.90 -3.39
N LEU A 16 -2.98 -4.88 -3.77
CA LEU A 16 -2.94 -3.57 -3.10
C LEU A 16 -4.10 -2.66 -3.55
N GLY A 17 -4.77 -2.98 -4.66
CA GLY A 17 -6.02 -2.35 -5.07
C GLY A 17 -5.86 -1.05 -5.85
N TYR A 18 -4.72 -0.79 -6.50
CA TYR A 18 -4.49 0.44 -7.28
C TYR A 18 -5.53 0.61 -8.40
N GLY A 19 -5.84 -0.47 -9.13
CA GLY A 19 -6.82 -0.46 -10.22
C GLY A 19 -8.23 -0.18 -9.73
N SER A 20 -8.55 -0.61 -8.50
CA SER A 20 -9.84 -0.29 -7.87
C SER A 20 -9.99 1.20 -7.58
N VAL A 21 -8.90 1.87 -7.19
CA VAL A 21 -8.89 3.32 -6.96
C VAL A 21 -9.05 4.06 -8.28
N ILE A 22 -8.29 3.67 -9.32
CA ILE A 22 -8.39 4.27 -10.66
C ILE A 22 -9.81 4.08 -11.22
N SER A 23 -10.36 2.88 -11.13
CA SER A 23 -11.72 2.57 -11.59
C SER A 23 -12.80 3.45 -10.93
N ARG A 24 -12.63 3.79 -9.64
CA ARG A 24 -13.56 4.67 -8.90
C ARG A 24 -13.37 6.15 -9.25
N GLN A 25 -12.15 6.58 -9.50
CA GLN A 25 -11.82 7.99 -9.77
C GLN A 25 -12.00 8.37 -11.24
N ASP A 26 -11.57 7.50 -12.17
CA ASP A 26 -11.69 7.66 -13.61
C ASP A 26 -12.05 6.32 -14.29
N PRO A 27 -13.35 5.99 -14.36
CA PRO A 27 -13.83 4.77 -15.01
C PRO A 27 -13.50 4.71 -16.50
N ARG A 28 -13.40 5.86 -17.19
CA ARG A 28 -13.12 5.91 -18.63
C ARG A 28 -11.67 5.55 -18.91
N GLN A 29 -10.74 6.12 -18.14
CA GLN A 29 -9.33 5.74 -18.22
C GLN A 29 -9.14 4.27 -17.85
N TRP A 30 -9.86 3.79 -16.82
CA TRP A 30 -9.80 2.38 -16.42
C TRP A 30 -10.23 1.42 -17.54
N GLN A 31 -11.25 1.74 -18.34
CA GLN A 31 -11.67 0.90 -19.47
C GLN A 31 -10.56 0.69 -20.51
N ALA A 32 -9.71 1.70 -20.73
CA ALA A 32 -8.58 1.59 -21.64
C ALA A 32 -7.38 0.87 -21.00
N LEU A 33 -7.15 1.11 -19.70
CA LEU A 33 -5.98 0.62 -18.97
C LEU A 33 -6.12 -0.84 -18.53
N ASN A 34 -7.33 -1.28 -18.17
CA ASN A 34 -7.57 -2.59 -17.55
C ASN A 34 -7.10 -3.77 -18.42
N LYS A 35 -7.12 -3.61 -19.75
CA LYS A 35 -6.73 -4.64 -20.73
C LYS A 35 -5.26 -5.02 -20.64
N LYS A 36 -4.42 -4.08 -20.21
CA LYS A 36 -2.97 -4.24 -20.05
C LYS A 36 -2.54 -4.01 -18.60
N TRP A 37 -3.48 -4.14 -17.66
CA TRP A 37 -3.25 -3.73 -16.27
C TRP A 37 -2.07 -4.45 -15.65
N ARG A 38 -1.98 -5.76 -15.89
CA ARG A 38 -0.91 -6.64 -15.44
C ARG A 38 0.48 -6.10 -15.81
N GLU A 39 0.65 -5.64 -17.04
CA GLU A 39 1.91 -5.07 -17.55
C GLU A 39 2.16 -3.66 -16.99
N THR A 40 1.11 -2.83 -16.92
CA THR A 40 1.24 -1.44 -16.48
C THR A 40 1.40 -1.29 -14.97
N LEU A 41 1.05 -2.31 -14.17
CA LEU A 41 1.19 -2.32 -12.71
C LEU A 41 2.63 -2.02 -12.28
N HIS A 42 3.62 -2.50 -13.04
CA HIS A 42 5.04 -2.27 -12.75
C HIS A 42 5.45 -0.79 -12.85
N ALA A 43 4.75 -0.02 -13.69
CA ALA A 43 5.03 1.39 -13.91
C ALA A 43 4.33 2.32 -12.88
N VAL A 44 3.49 1.76 -11.99
CA VAL A 44 2.83 2.56 -10.96
C VAL A 44 3.87 3.04 -9.95
N GLY A 45 4.14 4.35 -9.98
CA GLY A 45 4.91 5.04 -8.95
C GLY A 45 4.13 5.03 -7.64
N THR A 46 4.74 4.52 -6.58
CA THR A 46 4.12 4.44 -5.25
C THR A 46 4.92 5.28 -4.28
N ASP A 47 4.32 6.36 -3.80
CA ASP A 47 4.83 7.13 -2.66
C ASP A 47 4.11 6.70 -1.38
N ILE A 48 4.84 6.55 -0.29
CA ILE A 48 4.33 5.98 0.97
C ILE A 48 4.61 6.94 2.12
N GLU A 49 3.56 7.65 2.53
CA GLU A 49 3.60 8.50 3.71
C GLU A 49 3.04 7.73 4.93
N VAL A 50 3.84 7.60 5.99
CA VAL A 50 3.40 6.98 7.25
C VAL A 50 3.29 8.05 8.33
N LYS A 51 2.07 8.29 8.81
CA LYS A 51 1.79 9.14 9.97
C LYS A 51 1.48 8.27 11.17
N PHE A 52 2.24 8.43 12.24
CA PHE A 52 1.94 7.77 13.51
C PHE A 52 1.95 8.78 14.65
N THR A 53 1.14 8.50 15.66
CA THR A 53 1.10 9.27 16.91
C THR A 53 1.25 8.29 18.06
N LEU A 54 2.39 8.37 18.76
CA LEU A 54 2.64 7.53 19.92
C LEU A 54 1.85 8.09 21.12
N ARG A 55 0.85 7.35 21.59
CA ARG A 55 -0.01 7.79 22.71
C ARG A 55 0.54 7.44 24.09
N HIS A 56 1.30 6.36 24.19
CA HIS A 56 1.92 5.90 25.43
C HIS A 56 3.31 5.34 25.12
N THR A 57 4.32 5.81 25.85
CA THR A 57 5.71 5.32 25.73
C THR A 57 6.03 4.20 26.72
N GLY A 58 5.09 3.86 27.61
CA GLY A 58 5.20 2.77 28.59
C GLY A 58 6.48 2.84 29.42
N VAL A 59 6.53 3.67 30.47
CA VAL A 59 7.63 3.64 31.43
C VAL A 59 7.19 2.84 32.65
N THR A 60 7.71 1.62 32.84
CA THR A 60 7.53 0.89 34.10
C THR A 60 8.39 1.58 35.16
N ARG A 61 7.80 2.51 35.92
CA ARG A 61 8.45 3.13 37.07
C ARG A 61 8.33 2.16 38.25
N SER A 62 9.41 1.44 38.49
CA SER A 62 9.66 0.42 39.52
C SER A 62 9.40 -1.04 39.12
N PRO A 63 10.38 -1.94 39.28
CA PRO A 63 10.09 -3.35 39.44
C PRO A 63 9.25 -3.51 40.70
N LEU A 64 8.19 -4.31 40.64
CA LEU A 64 7.54 -4.82 41.85
C LEU A 64 8.55 -5.77 42.52
N THR A 65 9.45 -5.24 43.36
CA THR A 65 10.25 -6.06 44.26
C THR A 65 9.32 -6.62 45.32
N ARG A 66 9.27 -7.96 45.40
CA ARG A 66 8.76 -8.71 46.55
C ARG A 66 9.92 -9.49 47.14
#